data_AF-A0A1V5K4B4-F1
#
_entry.id   AF-A0A1V5K4B4-F1
#
_cell.length_a   1.000
_cell.length_b   1.000
_cell.length_c   1.000
_cell.angle_alpha   90.00
_cell.angle_beta   90.00
_cell.angle_gamma   90.00
#
_symmetry.space_group_name_H-M   'P 1'
#
loop_
_entity.id
_entity.type
_entity.pdbx_description
1 polymer ?
#
loop_
_entity_poly.entity_id
_entity_poly.type
_entity_poly.pdbx_seq_one_letter_code
_entity_poly.pdbx_strand_id
1 'polypeptide(L)'
;MPPGLAVDRAGRDVVDAPQLLKMFGQKAASLLPLGGLGETHAGYKGYGLAMMVEILSAAFSAGPFCWGVSGVDETGKNIPHRLGHFFLAMDIAHFVDVQEFKKITGGLVREMRASAKLPGRERIYTAGEKEFLKEQTIPRTGVPLNAELQKMMKQLNEELGLKMSLPF
;
A
#
# COMPACT_ATOMS: atom_id res chain seq x y z
N MET A 1 14.77 -8.16 3.83
CA MET A 1 13.87 -7.05 4.21
C MET A 1 14.33 -6.49 5.55
N PRO A 2 14.12 -5.18 5.82
CA PRO A 2 14.50 -4.59 7.10
C PRO A 2 13.82 -5.29 8.30
N PRO A 3 14.49 -5.35 9.47
CA PRO A 3 13.86 -5.80 10.71
C PRO A 3 12.71 -4.88 11.13
N GLY A 4 11.80 -5.37 11.98
CA GLY A 4 10.64 -4.61 12.46
C GLY A 4 9.46 -4.53 11.48
N LEU A 5 9.46 -5.31 10.40
CA LEU A 5 8.37 -5.36 9.41
C LEU A 5 7.48 -6.61 9.54
N ALA A 6 8.03 -7.72 10.03
CA ALA A 6 7.30 -8.98 10.15
C ALA A 6 7.88 -9.82 11.27
N VAL A 7 7.02 -10.60 11.93
CA VAL A 7 7.40 -11.49 13.03
C VAL A 7 6.84 -12.89 12.84
N ASP A 8 7.53 -13.87 13.40
CA ASP A 8 7.03 -15.24 13.54
C ASP A 8 6.06 -15.37 14.75
N ARG A 9 5.54 -16.58 14.98
CA ARG A 9 4.64 -16.86 16.12
C ARG A 9 5.27 -16.62 17.50
N ALA A 10 6.60 -16.62 17.60
CA ALA A 10 7.32 -16.32 18.83
C ALA A 10 7.63 -14.82 18.97
N GLY A 11 7.18 -13.98 18.02
CA GLY A 11 7.44 -12.54 18.01
C GLY A 11 8.85 -12.18 17.52
N ARG A 12 9.59 -13.11 16.92
CA ARG A 12 10.94 -12.88 16.42
C ARG A 12 10.87 -12.29 15.01
N ASP A 13 11.74 -11.32 14.73
CA ASP A 13 11.82 -10.69 13.41
C ASP A 13 12.08 -11.72 12.29
N VAL A 14 11.38 -11.56 11.17
CA VAL A 14 11.62 -12.30 9.93
C VAL A 14 12.15 -11.33 8.88
N VAL A 15 13.43 -11.46 8.55
CA VAL A 15 14.14 -10.54 7.64
C VAL A 15 14.41 -11.14 6.25
N ASP A 16 14.13 -12.44 6.05
CA ASP A 16 14.21 -13.08 4.74
C ASP A 16 12.84 -13.09 4.06
N ALA A 17 12.73 -12.41 2.90
CA ALA A 17 11.45 -12.25 2.21
C ALA A 17 10.91 -13.56 1.61
N PRO A 18 11.72 -14.42 0.94
CA PRO A 18 11.26 -15.73 0.49
C PRO A 18 10.75 -16.62 1.63
N GLN A 19 11.43 -16.63 2.78
CA GLN A 19 10.99 -17.35 3.96
C GLN A 19 9.66 -16.81 4.48
N LEU A 20 9.52 -15.49 4.59
CA LEU A 20 8.29 -14.85 5.05
C LEU A 20 7.08 -15.25 4.19
N LEU A 21 7.24 -15.26 2.86
CA LEU A 21 6.18 -15.67 1.93
C LEU A 21 5.72 -17.11 2.18
N LYS A 22 6.67 -18.04 2.42
CA LYS A 22 6.33 -19.43 2.78
C LYS A 22 5.58 -19.50 4.11
N MET A 23 6.00 -18.70 5.09
CA MET A 23 5.40 -18.66 6.42
C MET A 23 3.97 -18.08 6.40
N PHE A 24 3.64 -17.15 5.50
CA PHE A 24 2.26 -16.66 5.35
C PHE A 24 1.30 -17.78 4.93
N GLY A 25 1.69 -18.60 3.95
CA GLY A 25 0.88 -19.76 3.53
C GLY A 25 0.64 -20.78 4.66
N GLN A 26 1.53 -20.82 5.65
CA GLN A 26 1.47 -21.70 6.82
C GLN A 26 0.84 -21.02 8.05
N LYS A 27 0.40 -19.76 7.93
CA LYS A 27 -0.05 -18.93 9.07
C LYS A 27 0.96 -18.91 10.22
N ALA A 28 2.25 -18.87 9.88
CA ALA A 28 3.38 -18.95 10.82
C ALA A 28 4.08 -17.60 11.05
N ALA A 29 3.70 -16.57 10.29
CA ALA A 29 4.21 -15.21 10.44
C ALA A 29 3.08 -14.17 10.25
N SER A 30 3.35 -12.94 10.67
CA SER A 30 2.46 -11.79 10.49
C SER A 30 3.27 -10.53 10.16
N LEU A 31 2.71 -9.65 9.34
CA LEU A 31 3.24 -8.30 9.19
C LEU A 31 2.97 -7.52 10.47
N LEU A 32 3.90 -6.63 10.82
CA LEU A 32 3.70 -5.67 11.90
C LEU A 32 2.95 -4.44 11.39
N PRO A 33 2.11 -3.82 12.24
CA PRO A 33 1.49 -2.54 11.92
C PRO A 33 2.54 -1.43 11.81
N LEU A 34 2.14 -0.27 11.25
CA LEU A 34 2.96 0.94 11.32
C LEU A 34 3.32 1.25 12.78
N GLY A 35 4.59 1.49 13.06
CA GLY A 35 5.12 1.62 14.42
C GLY A 35 5.67 0.32 15.01
N GLY A 36 5.62 -0.79 14.28
CA GLY A 36 6.32 -2.02 14.62
C GLY A 36 5.68 -2.81 15.76
N LEU A 37 6.49 -3.59 16.48
CA LEU A 37 6.04 -4.44 17.57
C LEU A 37 5.86 -3.65 18.87
N GLY A 38 4.71 -3.83 19.52
CA GLY A 38 4.44 -3.27 20.85
C GLY A 38 4.27 -1.75 20.86
N GLU A 39 4.58 -1.14 22.01
CA GLU A 39 4.24 0.27 22.27
C GLU A 39 5.41 1.24 22.15
N THR A 40 6.66 0.76 22.28
CA THR A 40 7.87 1.59 22.27
C THR A 40 7.98 2.47 21.02
N HIS A 41 7.64 1.91 19.86
CA HIS A 41 7.62 2.63 18.58
C HIS A 41 6.19 2.93 18.10
N ALA A 42 5.22 2.82 19.00
CA ALA A 42 3.80 3.10 18.79
C ALA A 42 3.09 2.19 17.77
N GLY A 43 3.42 0.90 17.73
CA GLY A 43 2.75 -0.10 16.90
C GLY A 43 1.23 -0.17 17.11
N TYR A 44 0.77 0.07 18.33
CA TYR A 44 -0.67 0.17 18.65
C TYR A 44 -1.39 1.29 17.87
N LYS A 45 -0.70 2.36 17.45
CA LYS A 45 -1.29 3.40 16.60
C LYS A 45 -1.52 2.89 15.18
N GLY A 46 -0.56 2.17 14.60
CA GLY A 46 -0.75 1.53 13.30
C GLY A 46 -1.82 0.45 13.33
N TYR A 47 -1.91 -0.31 14.43
CA TYR A 47 -3.00 -1.26 14.65
C TYR A 47 -4.36 -0.55 14.70
N GLY A 48 -4.47 0.57 15.43
CA GLY A 48 -5.69 1.38 15.47
C GLY A 48 -6.07 1.94 14.09
N LEU A 49 -5.10 2.39 13.30
CA LEU A 49 -5.34 2.84 11.92
C LEU A 49 -5.83 1.69 11.03
N ALA A 50 -5.27 0.48 11.16
CA ALA A 50 -5.75 -0.69 10.42
C ALA A 50 -7.19 -1.07 10.83
N MET A 51 -7.50 -1.02 12.13
CA MET A 51 -8.85 -1.27 12.63
C MET A 51 -9.86 -0.24 12.13
N MET A 52 -9.48 1.04 12.05
CA MET A 52 -10.32 2.08 11.46
C MET A 52 -10.67 1.75 10.00
N VAL A 53 -9.69 1.32 9.19
CA VAL A 53 -9.93 0.90 7.80
C VAL A 53 -10.87 -0.30 7.73
N GLU A 54 -10.67 -1.29 8.59
CA GLU A 54 -11.51 -2.50 8.64
C GLU A 54 -12.97 -2.15 8.98
N ILE A 55 -13.21 -1.31 10.00
CA ILE A 55 -14.55 -0.86 10.38
C ILE A 55 -15.21 -0.08 9.23
N LEU A 56 -14.49 0.88 8.65
CA LEU A 56 -15.01 1.70 7.57
C LEU A 56 -15.37 0.85 6.33
N SER A 57 -14.55 -0.15 6.02
CA SER A 57 -14.69 -0.94 4.79
C SER A 57 -15.65 -2.13 4.94
N ALA A 58 -15.60 -2.85 6.07
CA ALA A 58 -16.39 -4.05 6.29
C ALA A 58 -17.70 -3.77 7.04
N ALA A 59 -17.67 -3.01 8.13
CA ALA A 59 -18.87 -2.82 8.96
C ALA A 59 -19.96 -2.00 8.25
N PHE A 60 -19.58 -0.89 7.58
CA PHE A 60 -20.54 -0.09 6.80
C PHE A 60 -21.12 -0.82 5.60
N SER A 61 -20.39 -1.81 5.05
CA SER A 61 -20.86 -2.62 3.93
C SER A 61 -21.57 -3.92 4.36
N ALA A 62 -21.67 -4.18 5.68
CA ALA A 62 -22.07 -5.46 6.24
C ALA A 62 -21.30 -6.65 5.62
N GLY A 63 -20.02 -6.42 5.29
CA GLY A 63 -19.14 -7.35 4.62
C GLY A 63 -18.33 -8.24 5.58
N PRO A 64 -17.65 -9.27 5.04
CA PRO A 64 -16.70 -10.06 5.82
C PRO A 64 -15.46 -9.23 6.18
N PHE A 65 -14.77 -9.62 7.25
CA PHE A 65 -13.60 -8.93 7.80
C PHE A 65 -12.47 -9.91 8.12
N CYS A 66 -11.25 -9.40 8.24
CA CYS A 66 -10.03 -10.15 8.57
C CYS A 66 -9.87 -11.41 7.68
N TRP A 67 -9.85 -12.60 8.27
CA TRP A 67 -9.70 -13.86 7.53
C TRP A 67 -10.88 -14.17 6.60
N GLY A 68 -12.05 -13.54 6.82
CA GLY A 68 -13.23 -13.70 5.96
C GLY A 68 -13.04 -13.18 4.53
N VAL A 69 -12.02 -12.36 4.27
CA VAL A 69 -11.69 -11.86 2.92
C VAL A 69 -10.58 -12.65 2.23
N SER A 70 -10.11 -13.76 2.84
CA SER A 70 -8.98 -14.55 2.34
C SER A 70 -9.19 -15.20 0.97
N GLY A 71 -10.43 -15.27 0.48
CA GLY A 71 -10.74 -15.92 -0.79
C GLY A 71 -10.71 -17.44 -0.73
N VAL A 72 -10.77 -18.02 0.48
CA VAL A 72 -10.93 -19.46 0.70
C VAL A 72 -12.08 -19.72 1.66
N ASP A 73 -12.87 -20.76 1.39
CA ASP A 73 -13.93 -21.21 2.29
C ASP A 73 -13.40 -22.16 3.39
N GLU A 74 -14.30 -22.63 4.26
CA GLU A 74 -13.97 -23.54 5.38
C GLU A 74 -13.40 -24.89 4.91
N THR A 75 -13.65 -25.28 3.65
CA THR A 75 -13.12 -26.50 3.03
C THR A 75 -11.77 -26.29 2.35
N GLY A 76 -11.27 -25.05 2.33
CA GLY A 76 -10.04 -24.66 1.65
C GLY A 76 -10.21 -24.44 0.15
N LYS A 77 -11.45 -24.39 -0.36
CA LYS A 77 -11.72 -24.12 -1.76
C LYS A 77 -11.64 -22.62 -2.03
N ASN A 78 -11.02 -22.26 -3.15
CA ASN A 78 -10.98 -20.87 -3.61
C ASN A 78 -12.39 -20.34 -3.90
N ILE A 79 -12.70 -19.18 -3.33
CA ILE A 79 -13.93 -18.41 -3.53
C ILE A 79 -13.58 -16.96 -3.90
N PRO A 80 -14.47 -16.20 -4.55
CA PRO A 80 -14.24 -14.80 -4.83
C PRO A 80 -13.91 -14.00 -3.55
N HIS A 81 -12.93 -13.10 -3.63
CA HIS A 81 -12.66 -12.15 -2.55
C HIS A 81 -13.84 -11.19 -2.38
N ARG A 82 -14.46 -11.21 -1.20
CA ARG A 82 -15.61 -10.36 -0.87
C ARG A 82 -15.13 -9.09 -0.14
N LEU A 83 -14.37 -8.25 -0.84
CA LEU A 83 -13.79 -7.03 -0.28
C LEU A 83 -14.86 -5.94 -0.11
N GLY A 84 -14.84 -5.29 1.05
CA GLY A 84 -15.54 -4.03 1.29
C GLY A 84 -14.64 -2.83 0.98
N HIS A 85 -15.22 -1.73 0.53
CA HIS A 85 -14.52 -0.48 0.26
C HIS A 85 -15.29 0.69 0.84
N PHE A 86 -14.56 1.72 1.28
CA PHE A 86 -15.14 2.95 1.81
C PHE A 86 -14.59 4.15 1.06
N PHE A 87 -15.48 5.09 0.70
CA PHE A 87 -15.14 6.32 0.01
C PHE A 87 -15.77 7.50 0.76
N LEU A 88 -14.98 8.55 0.97
CA LEU A 88 -15.44 9.81 1.57
C LEU A 88 -15.03 10.97 0.67
N ALA A 89 -16.01 11.76 0.27
CA ALA A 89 -15.79 13.03 -0.41
C ALA A 89 -16.33 14.15 0.48
N MET A 90 -15.52 15.17 0.72
CA MET A 90 -15.90 16.37 1.46
C MET A 90 -15.82 17.56 0.52
N ASP A 91 -16.93 18.26 0.33
CA ASP A 91 -16.95 19.47 -0.48
C ASP A 91 -16.39 20.65 0.33
N ILE A 92 -15.21 21.12 -0.07
CA ILE A 92 -14.47 22.21 0.57
C ILE A 92 -15.30 23.50 0.59
N ALA A 93 -16.09 23.77 -0.45
CA ALA A 93 -16.84 25.02 -0.59
C ALA A 93 -17.91 25.22 0.49
N HIS A 94 -18.29 24.15 1.20
CA HIS A 94 -19.21 24.22 2.34
C HIS A 94 -18.54 24.69 3.64
N PHE A 95 -17.20 24.76 3.69
CA PHE A 95 -16.45 25.15 4.88
C PHE A 95 -15.68 26.46 4.69
N VAL A 96 -15.08 26.67 3.51
CA VAL A 96 -14.21 27.80 3.21
C VAL A 96 -14.15 28.06 1.70
N ASP A 97 -13.78 29.26 1.30
CA ASP A 97 -13.44 29.54 -0.09
C ASP A 97 -12.35 28.57 -0.60
N VAL A 98 -12.57 28.00 -1.78
CA VAL A 98 -11.72 26.95 -2.34
C VAL A 98 -10.32 27.48 -2.68
N GLN A 99 -10.19 28.75 -3.10
CA GLN A 99 -8.88 29.33 -3.40
C GLN A 99 -8.10 29.57 -2.11
N GLU A 100 -8.76 30.03 -1.05
CA GLU A 100 -8.11 30.19 0.25
C GLU A 100 -7.67 28.83 0.82
N PHE A 101 -8.50 27.79 0.74
CA PHE A 101 -8.09 26.42 1.11
C PHE A 101 -6.84 25.98 0.36
N LYS A 102 -6.83 26.10 -0.97
CA LYS A 102 -5.67 25.72 -1.81
C LYS A 102 -4.42 26.52 -1.46
N LYS A 103 -4.57 27.81 -1.18
CA LYS A 103 -3.47 28.69 -0.78
C LYS A 103 -2.86 28.24 0.54
N ILE A 104 -3.69 27.96 1.55
CA ILE A 104 -3.27 27.47 2.87
C ILE A 104 -2.60 26.10 2.75
N THR A 105 -3.25 25.12 2.10
CA THR A 105 -2.69 23.77 1.91
C THR A 105 -1.37 23.81 1.15
N GLY A 106 -1.31 24.61 0.07
CA GLY A 106 -0.08 24.81 -0.68
C GLY A 106 1.02 25.48 0.13
N GLY A 107 0.67 26.43 1.01
CA GLY A 107 1.57 27.08 1.95
C GLY A 107 2.20 26.08 2.91
N LEU A 108 1.35 25.31 3.61
CA LEU A 108 1.76 24.24 4.52
C LEU A 108 2.74 23.25 3.85
N VAL A 109 2.38 22.74 2.67
CA VAL A 109 3.19 21.79 1.90
C VAL A 109 4.53 22.40 1.45
N ARG A 110 4.57 23.70 1.13
CA ARG A 110 5.84 24.39 0.82
C ARG A 110 6.71 24.55 2.06
N GLU A 111 6.14 24.96 3.19
CA GLU A 111 6.86 25.11 4.46
C GLU A 111 7.46 23.79 4.93
N MET A 112 6.70 22.70 4.91
CA MET A 112 7.20 21.36 5.27
C MET A 112 8.42 20.95 4.43
N ARG A 113 8.43 21.28 3.13
CA ARG A 113 9.55 20.97 2.23
C ARG A 113 10.75 21.90 2.41
N ALA A 114 10.52 23.10 2.94
CA ALA A 114 11.55 24.10 3.22
C ALA A 114 12.25 23.87 4.58
N SER A 115 11.72 22.99 5.43
CA SER A 115 12.32 22.60 6.71
C SER A 115 13.78 22.13 6.58
N ALA A 116 14.51 22.25 7.69
CA ALA A 116 15.88 21.77 7.78
C ALA A 116 15.97 20.30 7.39
N LYS A 117 16.86 19.99 6.45
CA LYS A 117 17.09 18.63 5.96
C LYS A 117 18.14 17.95 6.84
N LEU A 118 17.99 16.65 7.01
CA LEU A 118 19.05 15.83 7.62
C LEU A 118 20.33 15.90 6.78
N PRO A 119 21.52 15.81 7.40
CA PRO A 119 22.78 15.68 6.67
C PRO A 119 22.72 14.58 5.61
N GLY A 120 23.21 14.88 4.40
CA GLY A 120 23.18 13.95 3.26
C GLY A 120 21.80 13.78 2.60
N ARG A 121 20.79 14.58 2.96
CA ARG A 121 19.48 14.60 2.29
C ARG A 121 19.25 15.92 1.58
N GLU A 122 18.94 15.86 0.28
CA GLU A 122 18.73 17.05 -0.55
C GLU A 122 17.31 17.63 -0.46
N ARG A 123 16.32 16.75 -0.21
CA ARG A 123 14.90 17.06 -0.35
C ARG A 123 14.02 16.34 0.67
N ILE A 124 13.02 17.06 1.17
CA ILE A 124 11.86 16.51 1.88
C ILE A 124 10.73 16.39 0.87
N TYR A 125 10.03 15.26 0.86
CA TYR A 125 8.89 15.02 -0.03
C TYR A 125 7.58 15.13 0.74
N THR A 126 6.53 15.58 0.06
CA THR A 126 5.14 15.52 0.58
C THR A 126 4.32 14.45 -0.14
N ALA A 127 3.20 14.07 0.47
CA ALA A 127 2.33 13.02 -0.08
C ALA A 127 1.96 13.30 -1.55
N GLY A 128 2.14 12.29 -2.42
CA GLY A 128 1.87 12.35 -3.85
C GLY A 128 3.00 12.95 -4.71
N GLU A 129 4.03 13.57 -4.13
CA GLU A 129 5.06 14.25 -4.91
C GLU A 129 5.98 13.29 -5.67
N LYS A 130 6.33 12.14 -5.07
CA LYS A 130 7.16 11.12 -5.75
C LYS A 130 6.40 10.48 -6.91
N GLU A 131 5.12 10.21 -6.69
CA GLU A 131 4.21 9.65 -7.68
C GLU A 131 4.01 10.63 -8.84
N PHE A 132 3.77 11.92 -8.56
CA PHE A 132 3.66 12.98 -9.57
C PHE A 132 4.93 13.15 -10.42
N LEU A 133 6.12 13.05 -9.80
CA LEU A 133 7.39 13.08 -10.54
C LEU A 133 7.55 11.83 -11.42
N LYS A 134 7.09 10.67 -10.94
CA LYS A 134 7.11 9.43 -11.72
C LYS A 134 6.14 9.51 -12.90
N GLU A 135 4.93 10.03 -12.68
CA GLU A 135 3.92 10.26 -13.71
C GLU A 135 4.42 11.16 -14.84
N GLN A 136 5.26 12.17 -14.55
CA GLN A 136 5.86 13.01 -15.59
C GLN A 136 6.96 12.32 -16.40
N THR A 137 7.65 11.34 -15.82
CA THR A 137 8.78 10.65 -16.46
C THR A 137 8.35 9.44 -17.26
N ILE A 138 7.39 8.66 -16.74
CA ILE A 138 6.90 7.41 -17.34
C ILE A 138 6.46 7.56 -18.81
N PRO A 139 5.69 8.59 -19.24
CA PRO A 139 5.29 8.73 -20.64
C PRO A 139 6.46 8.88 -21.61
N ARG A 140 7.62 9.35 -21.12
CA ARG A 140 8.82 9.57 -21.93
C ARG A 140 9.76 8.37 -21.93
N THR A 141 9.84 7.66 -20.79
CA THR A 141 10.81 6.57 -20.60
C THR A 141 10.19 5.16 -20.68
N GLY A 142 8.87 5.06 -20.69
CA GLY A 142 8.14 3.81 -20.49
C GLY A 142 8.11 3.36 -19.02
N VAL A 143 7.25 2.39 -18.73
CA VAL A 143 7.18 1.70 -17.43
C VAL A 143 8.25 0.61 -17.39
N PRO A 144 9.18 0.62 -16.43
CA PRO A 144 10.17 -0.44 -16.31
C PRO A 144 9.51 -1.73 -15.85
N LEU A 145 9.67 -2.80 -16.64
CA LEU A 145 9.14 -4.13 -16.35
C LEU A 145 10.30 -5.09 -16.08
N ASN A 146 10.22 -5.87 -15.01
CA ASN A 146 11.21 -6.90 -14.72
C ASN A 146 11.07 -8.11 -15.68
N ALA A 147 12.11 -8.94 -15.76
CA ALA A 147 12.15 -10.07 -16.70
C ALA A 147 11.01 -11.07 -16.50
N GLU A 148 10.61 -11.35 -15.25
CA GLU A 148 9.51 -12.29 -14.96
C GLU A 148 8.16 -11.76 -15.45
N LEU A 149 7.89 -10.46 -15.28
CA LEU A 149 6.68 -9.83 -15.78
C LEU A 149 6.66 -9.79 -17.31
N GLN A 150 7.80 -9.49 -17.94
CA GLN A 150 7.92 -9.53 -19.40
C GLN A 150 7.62 -10.93 -19.95
N LYS A 151 8.15 -11.97 -19.30
CA LYS A 151 7.87 -13.38 -19.64
C LYS A 151 6.38 -13.69 -19.50
N MET A 152 5.75 -13.30 -18.40
CA MET A 152 4.31 -13.49 -18.18
C MET A 152 3.47 -12.78 -19.26
N MET A 153 3.85 -11.57 -19.66
CA MET A 153 3.16 -10.84 -20.73
C MET A 153 3.29 -11.54 -22.09
N LYS A 154 4.47 -12.06 -22.42
CA LYS A 154 4.69 -12.84 -23.66
C LYS A 154 3.83 -14.11 -23.66
N GLN A 155 3.78 -14.82 -22.54
CA GLN A 155 2.94 -16.01 -22.37
C GLN A 155 1.45 -15.68 -22.55
N LEU A 156 0.94 -14.64 -21.90
CA LEU A 156 -0.46 -14.22 -22.05
C LEU A 156 -0.78 -13.78 -23.49
N ASN A 157 0.16 -13.12 -24.17
CA ASN A 157 0.01 -12.72 -25.55
C ASN A 157 -0.17 -13.95 -26.48
N GLU A 158 0.58 -15.03 -26.24
CA GLU A 158 0.45 -16.30 -26.96
C GLU A 158 -0.84 -17.04 -26.61
N GLU A 159 -1.12 -17.24 -25.32
CA GLU A 159 -2.29 -18.00 -24.83
C GLU A 159 -3.62 -17.40 -25.30
N LEU A 160 -3.70 -16.07 -25.37
CA LEU A 160 -4.89 -15.35 -25.80
C LEU A 160 -4.91 -15.08 -27.32
N GLY A 161 -3.88 -15.51 -28.06
CA GLY A 161 -3.77 -15.26 -29.50
C GLY A 161 -3.66 -13.77 -29.86
N LEU A 162 -3.16 -12.95 -28.94
CA LEU A 162 -2.95 -11.53 -29.15
C LEU A 162 -1.73 -11.34 -30.05
N LYS A 163 -1.88 -10.55 -31.13
CA LYS A 163 -0.76 -10.22 -32.04
C LYS A 163 -0.11 -8.90 -31.63
N MET A 164 0.09 -8.68 -30.33
CA MET A 164 0.69 -7.44 -29.85
C MET A 164 2.21 -7.47 -30.00
N SER A 165 2.77 -6.37 -30.49
CA SER A 165 4.21 -6.13 -30.43
C SER A 165 4.54 -5.57 -29.05
N LEU A 166 5.32 -6.32 -28.26
CA LEU A 166 5.79 -5.90 -26.95
C LEU A 166 7.16 -5.19 -27.11
N PRO A 167 7.40 -4.06 -26.44
CA PRO A 167 8.63 -3.27 -26.61
C PRO A 167 9.85 -3.85 -25.87
N PHE A 168 9.88 -5.18 -25.66
CA PHE A 168 10.89 -5.94 -24.91
C PHE A 168 10.91 -7.42 -25.30
#